data_AF-A0A7V3U3Q6-F1
#
_entry.id   AF-A0A7V3U3Q6-F1
#
_cell.length_a   1.000
_cell.length_b   1.000
_cell.length_c   1.000
_cell.angle_alpha   90.00
_cell.angle_beta   90.00
_cell.angle_gamma   90.00
#
_symmetry.space_group_name_H-M   'P 1'
#
loop_
_entity.id
_entity.type
_entity.pdbx_description
1 polymer ?
#
loop_
_entity_poly.entity_id
_entity_poly.type
_entity_poly.pdbx_seq_one_letter_code
_entity_poly.pdbx_strand_id
1 'polypeptide(L)'
;MNSGDGKKRIGQMLPVAQLALDRELSVLASHRARDRELQRQISDLDRKSDASNFGPEYMAGNQLALWQEWRLLQRKQLLETRAAVRSDIEEATIAARRAFGRMEAVGKIQKKLSE
;
A
#
# COMPACT_ATOMS: atom_id res chain seq x y z
N MET A 1 45.22 3.84 5.94
CA MET A 1 44.04 3.23 5.27
C MET A 1 43.90 3.89 3.90
N ASN A 2 43.92 3.13 2.81
CA ASN A 2 43.95 3.66 1.44
C ASN A 2 42.60 4.29 1.05
N SER A 3 42.58 5.60 0.79
CA SER A 3 41.39 6.34 0.35
C SER A 3 40.77 5.82 -0.96
N GLY A 4 41.54 5.07 -1.78
CA GLY A 4 41.07 4.46 -3.02
C GLY A 4 40.07 3.30 -2.83
N ASP A 5 40.18 2.52 -1.76
CA ASP A 5 39.30 1.38 -1.50
C ASP A 5 37.93 1.83 -0.96
N GLY A 6 37.91 2.91 -0.16
CA GLY A 6 36.67 3.53 0.33
C GLY A 6 35.81 4.09 -0.79
N LYS A 7 36.43 4.78 -1.77
CA LYS A 7 35.73 5.35 -2.93
C LYS A 7 35.13 4.27 -3.84
N LYS A 8 35.86 3.17 -4.08
CA LYS A 8 35.35 2.03 -4.85
C LYS A 8 34.17 1.34 -4.15
N ARG A 9 34.28 1.09 -2.84
CA ARG A 9 33.20 0.46 -2.05
C ARG A 9 31.93 1.33 -2.01
N ILE A 10 32.06 2.63 -1.78
CA ILE A 10 30.91 3.56 -1.77
C ILE A 10 30.27 3.67 -3.16
N GLY A 11 31.08 3.71 -4.23
CA GLY A 11 30.58 3.69 -5.61
C GLY A 11 29.77 2.44 -5.94
N GLN A 12 30.08 1.30 -5.33
CA GLN A 12 29.30 0.06 -5.46
C GLN A 12 28.04 0.04 -4.57
N MET A 13 28.04 0.76 -3.46
CA MET A 13 26.90 0.82 -2.53
C MET A 13 25.76 1.71 -3.03
N LEU A 14 26.04 2.76 -3.82
CA LEU A 14 25.01 3.69 -4.29
C LEU A 14 23.94 3.00 -5.18
N PRO A 15 24.31 2.19 -6.19
CA PRO A 15 23.32 1.45 -6.99
C PRO A 15 22.47 0.48 -6.14
N VAL A 16 23.08 -0.17 -5.14
CA VAL A 16 22.38 -1.08 -4.23
C VAL A 16 21.38 -0.33 -3.36
N ALA A 17 21.75 0.86 -2.86
CA ALA A 17 20.86 1.70 -2.06
C ALA A 17 19.68 2.25 -2.89
N GLN A 18 19.92 2.60 -4.16
CA GLN A 18 18.86 3.00 -5.10
C GLN A 18 17.87 1.86 -5.35
N LEU A 19 18.37 0.66 -5.68
CA LEU A 19 17.52 -0.52 -5.91
C LEU A 19 16.68 -0.86 -4.68
N ALA A 20 17.25 -0.74 -3.48
CA ALA A 20 16.51 -0.94 -2.24
C ALA A 20 15.37 0.08 -2.09
N LEU A 21 15.61 1.36 -2.36
CA LEU A 21 14.57 2.38 -2.34
C LEU A 21 13.47 2.10 -3.37
N ASP A 22 13.83 1.79 -4.61
CA ASP A 22 12.87 1.51 -5.69
C ASP A 22 11.96 0.33 -5.34
N ARG A 23 12.53 -0.70 -4.70
CA ARG A 23 11.76 -1.85 -4.19
C ARG A 23 10.74 -1.43 -3.14
N GLU A 24 11.14 -0.66 -2.13
CA GLU A 24 10.22 -0.20 -1.08
C GLU A 24 9.09 0.69 -1.67
N LEU A 25 9.43 1.55 -2.64
CA LEU A 25 8.44 2.37 -3.33
C LEU A 25 7.46 1.54 -4.17
N SER A 26 7.94 0.47 -4.82
CA SER A 26 7.10 -0.47 -5.57
C SER A 26 6.12 -1.20 -4.65
N VAL A 27 6.58 -1.68 -3.49
CA VAL A 27 5.74 -2.30 -2.46
C VAL A 27 4.67 -1.32 -1.97
N LEU A 28 5.06 -0.09 -1.62
CA LEU A 28 4.14 0.96 -1.20
C LEU A 28 3.08 1.29 -2.27
N ALA A 29 3.48 1.34 -3.55
CA ALA A 29 2.55 1.56 -4.66
C ALA A 29 1.53 0.42 -4.78
N SER A 30 1.97 -0.83 -4.61
CA SER A 30 1.10 -2.01 -4.61
C SER A 30 0.06 -1.95 -3.48
N HIS A 31 0.48 -1.67 -2.24
CA HIS A 31 -0.46 -1.56 -1.11
C HIS A 31 -1.48 -0.42 -1.32
N ARG A 32 -1.05 0.74 -1.84
CA ARG A 32 -1.96 1.83 -2.18
C ARG A 32 -2.95 1.47 -3.28
N ALA A 33 -2.53 0.72 -4.30
CA ALA A 33 -3.44 0.23 -5.33
C ALA A 33 -4.47 -0.73 -4.72
N ARG A 34 -4.05 -1.62 -3.82
CA ARG A 34 -4.94 -2.52 -3.10
C ARG A 34 -5.94 -1.78 -2.21
N ASP A 35 -5.52 -0.74 -1.48
CA ASP A 35 -6.43 0.09 -0.67
C ASP A 35 -7.52 0.76 -1.51
N ARG A 36 -7.15 1.31 -2.68
CA ARG A 36 -8.12 1.93 -3.60
C ARG A 36 -9.12 0.91 -4.14
N GLU A 37 -8.66 -0.29 -4.48
CA GLU A 37 -9.55 -1.35 -4.97
C GLU A 37 -10.53 -1.79 -3.87
N LEU A 38 -10.07 -1.96 -2.63
CA LEU A 38 -10.96 -2.24 -1.50
C LEU A 38 -11.97 -1.12 -1.26
N GLN A 39 -11.54 0.14 -1.35
CA GLN A 39 -12.44 1.29 -1.25
C GLN A 39 -13.50 1.28 -2.36
N ARG A 40 -13.12 0.93 -3.59
CA ARG A 40 -14.07 0.79 -4.71
C ARG A 40 -15.08 -0.32 -4.43
N GLN A 41 -14.63 -1.48 -3.98
CA GLN A 41 -15.52 -2.61 -3.65
C GLN A 41 -16.52 -2.26 -2.53
N ILE A 42 -16.08 -1.54 -1.49
CA ILE A 42 -16.96 -1.06 -0.43
C ILE A 42 -18.00 -0.09 -0.99
N SER A 43 -17.58 0.89 -1.79
CA SER A 43 -18.49 1.85 -2.41
C SER A 43 -19.49 1.19 -3.35
N ASP A 44 -19.06 0.21 -4.14
CA ASP A 44 -19.92 -0.55 -5.05
C ASP A 44 -20.96 -1.38 -4.27
N LEU A 45 -20.54 -1.96 -3.13
CA LEU A 45 -21.42 -2.71 -2.25
C LEU A 45 -22.46 -1.80 -1.57
N ASP A 46 -22.05 -0.60 -1.14
CA ASP A 46 -22.93 0.40 -0.54
C ASP A 46 -23.91 0.98 -1.60
N ARG A 47 -23.49 1.20 -2.85
CA ARG A 47 -24.37 1.65 -3.94
C ARG A 47 -25.47 0.64 -4.29
N LYS A 48 -25.16 -0.66 -4.22
CA LYS A 48 -26.14 -1.73 -4.44
C LYS A 48 -27.21 -1.81 -3.34
N SER A 49 -27.05 -1.08 -2.23
CA SER A 49 -27.98 -1.09 -1.10
C SER A 49 -29.18 -0.16 -1.23
N ASP A 50 -29.21 0.68 -2.27
CA ASP A 50 -30.39 1.49 -2.56
C ASP A 50 -31.58 0.58 -2.88
N ALA A 51 -32.58 0.58 -2.00
CA ALA A 51 -33.78 -0.24 -2.06
C ALA A 51 -34.56 -0.08 -3.39
N SER A 52 -34.35 1.05 -4.08
CA SER A 52 -34.84 1.34 -5.43
C SER A 52 -34.31 0.41 -6.52
N ASN A 53 -33.25 -0.37 -6.25
CA ASN A 53 -32.74 -1.39 -7.18
C ASN A 53 -33.50 -2.73 -7.09
N PHE A 54 -34.34 -2.92 -6.08
CA PHE A 54 -35.08 -4.17 -5.88
C PHE A 54 -36.53 -4.02 -6.34
N GLY A 55 -36.98 -4.91 -7.23
CA GLY A 55 -38.37 -4.95 -7.67
C GLY A 55 -39.33 -5.38 -6.56
N PRO A 56 -40.65 -5.18 -6.74
CA PRO A 56 -41.69 -5.54 -5.75
C PRO A 56 -41.62 -7.01 -5.30
N GLU A 57 -41.14 -7.89 -6.18
CA GLU A 57 -40.98 -9.34 -5.94
C GLU A 57 -39.95 -9.64 -4.82
N TYR A 58 -38.91 -8.82 -4.68
CA TYR A 58 -37.89 -8.95 -3.63
C TYR A 58 -38.37 -8.46 -2.26
N MET A 59 -39.38 -7.58 -2.24
CA MET A 59 -39.97 -7.01 -1.02
C MET A 59 -41.07 -7.91 -0.43
N ALA A 60 -41.60 -8.85 -1.22
CA ALA A 60 -42.70 -9.73 -0.82
C ALA A 60 -42.24 -10.95 0.02
N GLY A 61 -40.93 -11.14 0.22
CA GLY A 61 -40.36 -12.23 1.01
C GLY A 61 -39.17 -11.80 1.88
N ASN A 62 -38.68 -12.72 2.74
CA ASN A 62 -37.56 -12.48 3.65
C ASN A 62 -36.19 -12.32 2.94
N GLN A 63 -36.17 -12.26 1.60
CA GLN A 63 -34.97 -12.22 0.77
C GLN A 63 -34.22 -10.89 0.91
N LEU A 64 -34.93 -9.77 1.10
CA LEU A 64 -34.31 -8.48 1.35
C LEU A 64 -33.50 -8.48 2.65
N ALA A 65 -34.03 -9.09 3.72
CA ALA A 65 -33.34 -9.18 5.01
C ALA A 65 -32.06 -10.01 4.90
N LEU A 66 -32.13 -11.20 4.28
CA LEU A 66 -30.97 -12.07 4.05
C LEU A 66 -29.90 -11.39 3.19
N TRP A 67 -30.32 -10.64 2.16
CA TRP A 67 -29.39 -9.87 1.33
C TRP A 67 -28.69 -8.75 2.12
N GLN A 68 -29.44 -8.01 2.96
CA GLN A 68 -28.87 -6.96 3.82
C GLN A 68 -27.87 -7.53 4.82
N GLU A 69 -28.18 -8.66 5.47
CA GLU A 69 -27.28 -9.35 6.39
C GLU A 69 -25.98 -9.78 5.71
N TRP A 70 -26.08 -10.43 4.54
CA TRP A 70 -24.92 -10.82 3.74
C TRP A 70 -24.08 -9.59 3.36
N ARG A 71 -24.72 -8.51 2.91
CA ARG A 71 -24.06 -7.25 2.53
C ARG A 71 -23.29 -6.64 3.69
N LEU A 72 -23.91 -6.57 4.87
CA LEU A 72 -23.27 -6.03 6.08
C LEU A 72 -22.06 -6.89 6.49
N LEU A 73 -22.17 -8.21 6.41
CA LEU A 73 -21.07 -9.12 6.68
C LEU A 73 -19.90 -8.91 5.70
N GLN A 74 -20.19 -8.86 4.40
CA GLN A 74 -19.18 -8.60 3.37
C GLN A 74 -18.51 -7.24 3.56
N ARG A 75 -19.30 -6.20 3.86
CA ARG A 75 -18.78 -4.86 4.12
C ARG A 75 -17.83 -4.85 5.32
N LYS A 76 -18.19 -5.56 6.40
CA LYS A 76 -17.34 -5.70 7.59
C LYS A 76 -16.00 -6.36 7.23
N GLN A 77 -16.02 -7.48 6.50
CA GLN A 77 -14.82 -8.18 6.06
C GLN A 77 -13.90 -7.32 5.18
N LEU A 78 -14.50 -6.55 4.24
CA LEU A 78 -13.75 -5.63 3.40
C LEU A 78 -13.10 -4.50 4.20
N LEU A 79 -13.81 -3.95 5.20
CA LEU A 79 -13.27 -2.91 6.08
C LEU A 79 -12.12 -3.42 6.96
N GLU A 80 -12.24 -4.62 7.51
CA GLU A 80 -11.17 -5.27 8.29
C GLU A 80 -9.94 -5.52 7.42
N THR A 81 -10.13 -6.05 6.21
CA THR A 81 -9.05 -6.25 5.24
C THR A 81 -8.39 -4.92 4.87
N ARG A 82 -9.19 -3.87 4.67
CA ARG A 82 -8.69 -2.53 4.34
C ARG A 82 -7.89 -1.93 5.50
N ALA A 83 -8.32 -2.13 6.75
CA ALA A 83 -7.57 -1.68 7.91
C ALA A 83 -6.19 -2.34 7.99
N ALA A 84 -6.10 -3.64 7.74
CA ALA A 84 -4.81 -4.34 7.64
C ALA A 84 -3.92 -3.75 6.52
N VAL A 85 -4.46 -3.56 5.31
CA VAL A 85 -3.70 -2.93 4.20
C VAL A 85 -3.23 -1.51 4.55
N ARG A 86 -4.01 -0.73 5.30
CA ARG A 86 -3.57 0.60 5.76
C ARG A 86 -2.40 0.51 6.73
N SER A 87 -2.38 -0.48 7.62
CA SER A 87 -1.21 -0.77 8.46
C SER A 87 0.01 -1.10 7.60
N ASP A 88 -0.14 -1.96 6.58
CA ASP A 88 0.96 -2.30 5.66
C ASP A 88 1.49 -1.06 4.92
N ILE A 89 0.61 -0.13 4.52
CA ILE A 89 1.01 1.15 3.90
C ILE A 89 1.86 1.99 4.86
N GLU A 90 1.50 2.05 6.13
CA GLU A 90 2.24 2.80 7.15
C GLU A 90 3.63 2.19 7.34
N GLU A 91 3.72 0.87 7.47
CA GLU A 91 4.98 0.14 7.58
C GLU A 91 5.87 0.33 6.34
N ALA A 92 5.31 0.15 5.14
CA ALA A 92 6.01 0.37 3.87
C ALA A 92 6.47 1.82 3.70
N THR A 93 5.70 2.80 4.19
CA THR A 93 6.09 4.21 4.19
C THR A 93 7.31 4.45 5.08
N ILE A 94 7.36 3.83 6.26
CA ILE A 94 8.52 3.90 7.15
C ILE A 94 9.73 3.22 6.51
N ALA A 95 9.55 2.05 5.89
CA ALA A 95 10.61 1.33 5.19
C ALA A 95 11.20 2.15 4.03
N ALA A 96 10.36 2.73 3.18
CA ALA A 96 10.76 3.61 2.09
C ALA A 96 11.53 4.84 2.58
N ARG A 97 11.07 5.49 3.66
CA ARG A 97 11.78 6.62 4.28
C ARG A 97 13.16 6.22 4.79
N ARG A 98 13.28 5.06 5.44
CA ARG A 98 14.58 4.53 5.91
C ARG A 98 15.50 4.21 4.72
N ALA A 99 14.98 3.62 3.65
CA ALA A 99 15.75 3.34 2.44
C ALA A 99 16.25 4.63 1.77
N PHE A 100 15.39 5.65 1.66
CA PHE A 100 15.77 6.96 1.16
C PHE A 100 16.88 7.60 2.00
N GLY A 101 16.75 7.60 3.33
CA GLY A 101 17.78 8.14 4.21
C GLY A 101 19.14 7.44 4.08
N ARG A 102 19.15 6.11 3.87
CA ARG A 102 20.39 5.36 3.58
C ARG A 102 21.00 5.78 2.24
N MET A 103 20.18 5.91 1.20
CA MET A 103 20.62 6.35 -0.12
C MET A 103 21.24 7.76 -0.06
N GLU A 104 20.58 8.71 0.61
CA GLU A 104 21.13 10.06 0.81
C GLU A 104 22.45 10.04 1.58
N ALA A 105 22.58 9.21 2.62
CA ALA A 105 23.81 9.08 3.37
C ALA A 105 24.96 8.57 2.50
N VAL A 106 24.72 7.53 1.69
CA VAL A 106 25.71 7.00 0.75
C VAL A 106 26.11 8.07 -0.28
N GLY A 107 25.14 8.81 -0.84
CA GLY A 107 25.42 9.90 -1.78
C GLY A 107 26.25 11.03 -1.17
N LYS A 108 25.96 11.43 0.08
CA LYS A 108 26.75 12.44 0.81
C LYS A 108 28.19 11.97 1.05
N ILE A 109 28.39 10.70 1.40
CA ILE A 109 29.74 10.13 1.58
C ILE A 109 30.49 10.11 0.24
N GLN A 110 29.82 9.70 -0.85
CA GLN A 110 30.44 9.67 -2.18
C GLN A 110 30.89 11.05 -2.64
N LYS A 111 30.07 12.08 -2.41
CA LYS A 111 30.40 13.47 -2.75
C LYS A 111 31.65 13.93 -2.00
N LYS A 112 31.72 13.70 -0.69
CA LYS A 112 32.90 14.02 0.15
C LYS A 112 34.17 13.28 -0.26
N LEU A 113 34.07 12.08 -0.80
CA LEU A 113 35.21 11.30 -1.32
C LEU A 113 35.62 11.69 -2.75
N SER A 114 34.83 12.56 -3.39
CA SER A 114 35.08 13.05 -4.74
C SER A 114 35.58 14.50 -4.79
N GLU A 115 35.45 15.23 -3.67
CA GLU A 115 36.12 16.49 -3.35
C GLU A 115 37.57 16.21 -2.89
#